data_AF-A0A859FER0-F1
#
_entry.id   AF-A0A859FER0-F1
#
_cell.length_a   1.000
_cell.length_b   1.000
_cell.length_c   1.000
_cell.angle_alpha   90.00
_cell.angle_beta   90.00
_cell.angle_gamma   90.00
#
_symmetry.space_group_name_H-M   'P 1'
#
loop_
_entity.id
_entity.type
_entity.pdbx_description
1 polymer ?
#
loop_
_entity_poly.entity_id
_entity_poly.type
_entity_poly.pdbx_seq_one_letter_code
_entity_poly.pdbx_strand_id
1 'polypeptide(L)'
;MAFKIDIKRDVEKFEIGSKTFELELQNEKLVKYNAKINEVVSKSEEARGKEDDLELVDALREVEEATKDLIGIFFGNGAYDEIFEEVNRSSYVMSKVIEQIVEAVQIIVTREQEKNRENKKQAYYKKKNEAV
;
A
#
# COMPACT_ATOMS: atom_id res chain seq x y z
N MET A 1 -17.02 18.35 29.97
CA MET A 1 -16.07 19.13 29.15
C MET A 1 -15.46 18.16 28.15
N ALA A 2 -15.83 18.23 26.88
CA ALA A 2 -15.31 17.33 25.86
C ALA A 2 -14.06 17.95 25.24
N PHE A 3 -12.90 17.31 25.44
CA PHE A 3 -11.66 17.70 24.77
C PHE A 3 -11.69 17.15 23.34
N LYS A 4 -11.72 18.04 22.35
CA LYS A 4 -11.57 17.68 20.94
C LYS A 4 -10.08 17.65 20.63
N ILE A 5 -9.51 16.45 20.50
CA ILE A 5 -8.13 16.26 20.09
C ILE A 5 -8.12 16.23 18.56
N ASP A 6 -7.54 17.26 17.94
CA ASP A 6 -7.41 17.37 16.50
C ASP A 6 -6.03 16.82 16.09
N ILE A 7 -5.98 15.52 15.76
CA ILE A 7 -4.76 14.86 15.29
C ILE A 7 -4.69 15.06 13.78
N LYS A 8 -3.74 15.87 13.31
CA LYS A 8 -3.42 15.94 11.87
C LYS A 8 -2.88 14.59 11.42
N ARG A 9 -3.73 13.79 10.76
CA ARG A 9 -3.32 12.53 10.12
C ARG A 9 -2.72 12.88 8.76
N ASP A 10 -1.51 12.38 8.52
CA ASP A 10 -0.87 12.47 7.21
C ASP A 10 -1.44 11.35 6.35
N VAL A 11 -2.31 11.70 5.40
CA VAL A 11 -3.04 10.78 4.54
C VAL A 11 -2.95 11.21 3.09
N GLU A 12 -2.79 10.24 2.19
CA GLU A 12 -2.93 10.43 0.74
C GLU A 12 -4.30 9.90 0.30
N LYS A 13 -4.97 10.59 -0.62
CA LYS A 13 -6.29 10.19 -1.12
C LYS A 13 -6.18 9.50 -2.48
N PHE A 14 -6.87 8.38 -2.62
CA PHE A 14 -6.99 7.61 -3.85
C PHE A 14 -8.42 7.67 -4.34
N GLU A 15 -8.64 8.18 -5.55
CA GLU A 15 -9.95 8.18 -6.19
C GLU A 15 -10.04 6.99 -7.14
N ILE A 16 -10.99 6.09 -6.88
CA ILE A 16 -11.22 4.89 -7.67
C ILE A 16 -12.70 4.82 -7.99
N GLY A 17 -13.04 5.03 -9.27
CA GLY A 17 -14.44 5.15 -9.69
C GLY A 17 -15.12 6.33 -8.99
N SER A 18 -16.20 6.04 -8.27
CA SER A 18 -16.93 7.06 -7.49
C SER A 18 -16.49 7.17 -6.04
N LYS A 19 -15.53 6.35 -5.60
CA LYS A 19 -15.10 6.24 -4.19
C LYS A 19 -13.74 6.88 -3.95
N THR A 20 -13.58 7.44 -2.76
CA THR A 20 -12.31 7.97 -2.27
C THR A 20 -11.83 7.12 -1.11
N PHE A 21 -10.61 6.60 -1.22
CA PHE A 21 -9.92 5.83 -0.20
C PHE A 21 -8.78 6.66 0.40
N GLU A 22 -8.48 6.48 1.68
CA GLU A 22 -7.41 7.20 2.37
C GLU A 22 -6.28 6.23 2.74
N LEU A 23 -5.05 6.57 2.36
CA LEU A 23 -3.83 5.84 2.70
C LEU A 23 -3.08 6.58 3.81
N GLU A 24 -2.88 5.93 4.96
CA GLU A 24 -2.10 6.52 6.05
C GLU A 24 -0.60 6.52 5.76
N LEU A 25 0.07 7.65 5.95
CA LEU A 25 1.50 7.84 5.64
C LEU A 25 2.43 7.71 6.85
N GLN A 26 1.97 7.11 7.95
CA GLN A 26 2.79 6.92 9.14
C GLN A 26 3.96 5.95 8.84
N ASN A 27 5.16 6.25 9.35
CA ASN A 27 6.36 5.43 9.07
C ASN A 27 6.18 3.94 9.33
N GLU A 28 5.50 3.55 10.42
CA GLU A 28 5.21 2.15 10.74
C GLU A 28 4.32 1.49 9.68
N LYS A 29 3.37 2.24 9.11
CA LYS A 29 2.49 1.79 8.03
C LYS A 29 3.25 1.65 6.73
N LEU A 30 4.11 2.61 6.37
CA LEU A 30 4.93 2.55 5.16
C LEU A 30 5.83 1.31 5.11
N VAL A 31 6.41 0.91 6.24
CA VAL A 31 7.20 -0.34 6.34
C VAL A 31 6.31 -1.56 6.08
N LYS A 32 5.10 -1.60 6.68
CA LYS A 32 4.14 -2.68 6.48
C LYS A 32 3.66 -2.75 5.02
N TYR A 33 3.42 -1.61 4.38
CA TYR A 33 3.03 -1.54 2.98
C TYR A 33 4.08 -2.17 2.08
N ASN A 34 5.34 -1.76 2.23
CA ASN A 34 6.42 -2.29 1.41
C ASN A 34 6.63 -3.81 1.63
N ALA A 35 6.54 -4.26 2.89
CA ALA A 35 6.63 -5.69 3.21
C ALA A 35 5.52 -6.50 2.53
N LYS A 36 4.27 -6.03 2.60
CA LYS A 36 3.14 -6.75 1.98
C LYS A 36 3.17 -6.70 0.46
N ILE A 37 3.61 -5.59 -0.14
CA ILE A 37 3.82 -5.52 -1.59
C ILE A 37 4.83 -6.58 -2.03
N ASN A 38 5.97 -6.68 -1.33
CA ASN A 38 6.99 -7.69 -1.66
C ASN A 38 6.46 -9.13 -1.49
N GLU A 39 5.63 -9.39 -0.48
CA GLU A 39 4.97 -10.69 -0.29
C GLU A 39 4.09 -11.04 -1.50
N VAL A 40 3.24 -10.11 -1.94
CA VAL A 40 2.34 -10.33 -3.09
C VAL A 40 3.13 -10.51 -4.39
N VAL A 41 4.20 -9.74 -4.59
CA VAL A 41 5.09 -9.89 -5.75
C VAL A 41 5.76 -11.26 -5.75
N SER A 42 6.34 -11.70 -4.61
CA SER A 42 6.96 -13.03 -4.48
C SER A 42 5.98 -14.15 -4.83
N LYS A 43 4.78 -14.12 -4.24
CA LYS A 43 3.74 -15.12 -4.53
C LYS A 43 3.31 -15.12 -6.00
N SER A 44 3.25 -13.93 -6.61
CA SER A 44 2.90 -13.79 -8.03
C SER A 44 3.98 -14.35 -8.95
N GLU A 45 5.26 -14.19 -8.59
CA GLU A 45 6.39 -14.79 -9.30
C GLU A 45 6.43 -16.30 -9.13
N GLU A 46 6.18 -16.81 -7.92
CA GLU A 46 6.08 -18.24 -7.64
C GLU A 46 4.95 -18.90 -8.46
N ALA A 47 3.78 -18.26 -8.53
CA ALA A 47 2.65 -18.74 -9.32
C ALA A 47 3.00 -18.80 -10.83
N ARG A 48 3.75 -17.82 -11.35
CA ARG A 48 4.20 -17.81 -12.76
C ARG A 48 5.17 -18.94 -13.08
N GLY A 49 5.87 -19.47 -12.08
CA GLY A 49 6.79 -20.60 -12.22
C GLY A 49 6.11 -21.97 -12.20
N LYS A 50 4.79 -22.04 -11.98
CA LYS A 50 4.04 -23.30 -11.95
C LYS A 50 3.69 -23.77 -13.36
N GLU A 51 4.10 -25.00 -13.69
CA GLU A 51 3.80 -25.66 -14.96
C GLU A 51 2.62 -26.64 -14.86
N ASP A 52 2.31 -27.11 -13.64
CA ASP A 52 1.17 -27.99 -13.37
C ASP A 52 -0.12 -27.18 -13.14
N ASP A 53 -1.20 -27.56 -13.81
CA ASP A 53 -2.48 -26.84 -13.78
C ASP A 53 -3.12 -26.80 -12.38
N LEU A 54 -2.98 -27.87 -11.58
CA LEU A 54 -3.52 -27.92 -10.22
C LEU A 54 -2.72 -27.02 -9.28
N GLU A 55 -1.38 -27.11 -9.34
CA GLU A 55 -0.50 -26.24 -8.56
C GLU A 55 -0.67 -24.76 -8.94
N LEU A 56 -0.90 -24.47 -10.23
CA LEU A 56 -1.14 -23.12 -10.71
C LEU A 56 -2.44 -22.54 -10.16
N VAL A 57 -3.52 -23.33 -10.14
CA VAL A 57 -4.82 -22.89 -9.60
C VAL A 57 -4.71 -22.56 -8.12
N ASP A 58 -4.02 -23.40 -7.34
CA ASP A 58 -3.84 -23.15 -5.91
C ASP A 58 -2.93 -21.93 -5.66
N ALA A 59 -1.85 -21.78 -6.42
CA ALA A 59 -0.99 -20.60 -6.34
C ALA A 59 -1.72 -19.31 -6.71
N LEU A 60 -2.59 -19.33 -7.72
CA LEU A 60 -3.41 -18.16 -8.09
C LEU A 60 -4.40 -17.77 -6.99
N ARG A 61 -4.95 -18.73 -6.25
CA ARG A 61 -5.80 -18.44 -5.07
C ARG A 61 -5.01 -17.77 -3.96
N GLU A 62 -3.80 -18.24 -3.68
CA GLU A 62 -2.94 -17.63 -2.67
C GLU A 62 -2.54 -16.19 -3.04
N VAL A 63 -2.32 -15.92 -4.34
CA VAL A 63 -2.07 -14.57 -4.85
C VAL A 63 -3.30 -13.68 -4.68
N GLU A 64 -4.50 -14.19 -4.98
CA GLU A 64 -5.75 -13.45 -4.80
C GLU A 64 -5.97 -13.08 -3.33
N GLU A 65 -5.79 -14.04 -2.40
CA GLU A 65 -5.90 -13.80 -0.97
C GLU A 65 -4.87 -12.79 -0.47
N ALA A 66 -3.61 -12.94 -0.87
CA ALA A 66 -2.55 -11.99 -0.50
C ALA A 66 -2.84 -10.58 -1.03
N THR A 67 -3.47 -10.48 -2.20
CA THR A 67 -3.90 -9.21 -2.79
C THR A 67 -5.08 -8.58 -2.05
N LYS A 68 -6.07 -9.38 -1.62
CA LYS A 68 -7.17 -8.92 -0.76
C LYS A 68 -6.63 -8.36 0.55
N ASP A 69 -5.71 -9.07 1.18
CA ASP A 69 -5.03 -8.61 2.38
C ASP A 69 -4.25 -7.31 2.15
N LEU A 70 -3.54 -7.19 1.03
CA LEU A 70 -2.78 -5.99 0.67
C LEU A 70 -3.70 -4.76 0.58
N ILE A 71 -4.81 -4.88 -0.16
CA ILE A 71 -5.80 -3.81 -0.27
C ILE A 71 -6.43 -3.51 1.09
N GLY A 72 -6.70 -4.54 1.90
CA GLY A 72 -7.16 -4.38 3.28
C GLY A 72 -6.19 -3.60 4.16
N ILE A 73 -4.88 -3.79 3.97
CA ILE A 73 -3.84 -3.04 4.68
C ILE A 73 -3.78 -1.58 4.22
N PHE A 74 -3.98 -1.31 2.92
CA PHE A 74 -3.93 0.05 2.37
C PHE A 74 -5.14 0.89 2.79
N PHE A 75 -6.34 0.34 2.62
CA PHE A 75 -7.58 1.11 2.67
C PHE A 75 -8.59 0.61 3.71
N GLY A 76 -8.29 -0.48 4.40
CA GLY A 76 -9.16 -1.09 5.41
C GLY A 76 -9.90 -2.32 4.91
N ASN A 77 -10.38 -3.13 5.87
CA ASN A 77 -11.12 -4.35 5.57
C ASN A 77 -12.38 -4.06 4.74
N GLY A 78 -12.61 -4.85 3.68
CA GLY A 78 -13.73 -4.68 2.74
C GLY A 78 -13.42 -3.79 1.53
N ALA A 79 -12.32 -3.03 1.55
CA ALA A 79 -11.98 -2.14 0.43
C ALA A 79 -11.75 -2.89 -0.90
N TYR A 80 -11.27 -4.14 -0.85
CA TYR A 80 -11.14 -4.96 -2.05
C TYR A 80 -12.48 -5.18 -2.75
N ASP A 81 -13.50 -5.59 -2.01
CA ASP A 81 -14.83 -5.85 -2.55
C ASP A 81 -15.47 -4.55 -3.05
N GLU A 82 -15.28 -3.46 -2.32
CA GLU A 82 -15.75 -2.14 -2.73
C GLU A 82 -15.13 -1.69 -4.06
N ILE A 83 -13.83 -1.86 -4.25
CA ILE A 83 -13.16 -1.55 -5.51
C ILE A 83 -13.64 -2.50 -6.61
N PHE A 84 -13.81 -3.79 -6.29
CA PHE A 84 -14.31 -4.78 -7.24
C PHE A 84 -15.70 -4.43 -7.77
N GLU A 85 -16.57 -3.88 -6.92
CA GLU A 85 -17.88 -3.38 -7.33
C GLU A 85 -17.77 -2.12 -8.20
N GLU A 86 -16.91 -1.16 -7.87
CA GLU A 86 -16.70 0.05 -8.68
C GLU A 86 -16.18 -0.26 -10.10
N VAL A 87 -15.39 -1.33 -10.25
CA VAL A 87 -14.90 -1.77 -11.57
C VAL A 87 -15.86 -2.73 -12.29
N ASN A 88 -17.14 -2.71 -11.92
CA ASN A 88 -18.20 -3.58 -12.48
C ASN A 88 -17.88 -5.08 -12.38
N ARG A 89 -17.20 -5.50 -11.31
CA ARG A 89 -16.84 -6.90 -11.04
C ARG A 89 -16.00 -7.55 -12.14
N SER A 90 -15.24 -6.73 -12.88
CA SER A 90 -14.30 -7.22 -13.89
C SER A 90 -12.96 -7.56 -13.25
N SER A 91 -12.61 -8.85 -13.19
CA SER A 91 -11.30 -9.30 -12.67
C SER A 91 -10.12 -8.72 -13.46
N TYR A 92 -10.30 -8.49 -14.76
CA TYR A 92 -9.27 -7.85 -15.60
C TYR A 92 -9.06 -6.38 -15.23
N VAL A 93 -10.14 -5.62 -15.05
CA VAL A 93 -10.01 -4.21 -14.64
C VAL A 93 -9.52 -4.11 -13.20
N MET A 94 -9.98 -5.00 -12.33
CA MET A 94 -9.54 -5.09 -10.94
C MET A 94 -8.03 -5.28 -10.84
N SER A 95 -7.46 -6.22 -11.60
CA SER A 95 -6.01 -6.44 -11.59
C SER A 95 -5.23 -5.20 -12.05
N LYS A 96 -5.74 -4.46 -13.04
CA LYS A 96 -5.15 -3.19 -13.50
C LYS A 96 -5.26 -2.06 -12.48
N VAL A 97 -6.35 -1.99 -11.74
CA VAL A 97 -6.49 -1.01 -10.65
C VAL A 97 -5.53 -1.36 -9.52
N ILE A 98 -5.41 -2.63 -9.13
CA ILE A 98 -4.46 -3.07 -8.11
C ILE A 98 -3.02 -2.75 -8.52
N GLU A 99 -2.64 -3.03 -9.77
CA GLU A 99 -1.30 -2.71 -10.31
C GLU A 99 -0.98 -1.21 -10.14
N GLN A 100 -1.91 -0.34 -10.50
CA GLN A 100 -1.75 1.11 -10.35
C GLN A 100 -1.69 1.56 -8.88
N ILE A 101 -2.49 0.96 -8.00
CA ILE A 101 -2.44 1.24 -6.55
C ILE A 101 -1.06 0.87 -6.01
N VAL A 102 -0.55 -0.31 -6.34
CA VAL A 102 0.77 -0.77 -5.88
C VAL A 102 1.87 0.17 -6.36
N GLU A 103 1.87 0.54 -7.64
CA GLU A 103 2.85 1.48 -8.20
C GLU A 103 2.80 2.84 -7.47
N ALA A 104 1.60 3.40 -7.29
CA ALA A 104 1.41 4.66 -6.60
C ALA A 104 1.88 4.59 -5.13
N VAL A 105 1.56 3.51 -4.42
CA VAL A 105 2.01 3.29 -3.04
C VAL A 105 3.54 3.16 -2.97
N GLN A 106 4.17 2.46 -3.90
CA GLN A 106 5.64 2.35 -3.95
C GLN A 106 6.30 3.72 -4.17
N ILE A 107 5.73 4.56 -5.04
CA ILE A 107 6.20 5.94 -5.26
C ILE A 107 6.08 6.75 -3.97
N ILE A 108 4.93 6.67 -3.28
CA ILE A 108 4.69 7.37 -2.01
C ILE A 108 5.67 6.89 -0.94
N VAL A 109 5.85 5.58 -0.76
CA VAL A 109 6.79 5.00 0.20
C VAL A 109 8.20 5.50 -0.07
N THR A 110 8.64 5.51 -1.32
CA THR A 110 9.97 6.00 -1.72
C THR A 110 10.13 7.49 -1.39
N ARG A 111 9.15 8.31 -1.80
CA ARG A 111 9.11 9.76 -1.54
C ARG A 111 9.19 10.08 -0.04
N GLU A 112 8.40 9.39 0.77
CA GLU A 112 8.38 9.63 2.22
C GLU A 112 9.65 9.12 2.92
N GLN A 113 10.26 8.03 2.43
CA GLN A 113 11.56 7.58 2.93
C GLN A 113 12.69 8.56 2.61
N GLU A 114 12.69 9.17 1.42
CA GLU A 114 13.67 10.19 1.04
C GLU A 114 13.52 11.46 1.89
N LYS A 115 12.30 11.99 2.03
CA LYS A 115 12.02 13.13 2.92
C LYS A 115 12.50 12.86 4.33
N ASN A 116 12.24 11.68 4.87
CA ASN A 116 12.70 11.31 6.21
C ASN A 116 14.23 11.26 6.33
N ARG A 117 14.94 10.78 5.31
CA ARG A 117 16.41 10.77 5.28
C ARG A 117 16.97 12.20 5.25
N GLU A 118 16.38 13.08 4.45
CA GLU A 118 16.78 14.50 4.38
C GLU A 118 16.52 15.22 5.70
N ASN A 119 15.34 15.05 6.30
CA ASN A 119 14.99 15.63 7.59
C ASN A 119 15.97 15.19 8.69
N LYS A 120 16.38 13.91 8.71
CA LYS A 120 17.38 13.40 9.65
C LYS A 120 18.76 14.04 9.42
N LYS A 121 19.19 14.19 8.16
CA LYS A 121 20.44 14.88 7.82
C LYS A 121 20.42 16.33 8.29
N GLN A 122 19.36 17.08 7.97
CA GLN A 122 19.22 18.48 8.35
C GLN A 122 19.20 18.66 9.88
N ALA A 123 18.47 17.79 10.60
CA ALA A 123 18.44 17.81 12.06
C ALA A 123 19.82 17.55 12.68
N TYR A 124 20.62 16.65 12.08
CA TYR A 124 22.00 16.38 12.51
C TYR A 124 22.90 17.61 12.32
N TYR A 125 22.87 18.26 11.15
CA TYR A 125 23.67 19.46 10.89
C TYR A 125 23.27 20.64 11.77
N LYS A 126 21.97 20.81 12.05
CA LYS A 126 21.47 21.85 12.96
C LYS A 126 22.00 21.66 14.38
N LYS A 127 21.92 20.44 14.94
CA LYS A 127 22.47 20.13 16.27
C LYS A 127 23.99 20.31 16.35
N LYS A 128 24.71 20.01 15.27
CA LYS A 128 26.17 20.22 15.21
C LYS A 128 26.54 21.70 15.23
N ASN A 129 25.76 22.55 14.56
CA ASN A 129 26.01 24.00 14.54
C ASN A 129 25.53 24.72 15.81
N GLU A 130 24.53 24.18 16.53
CA GLU A 130 24.10 24.70 17.84
C GLU A 130 25.00 24.27 19.01
N ALA A 131 25.88 23.28 18.79
CA ALA A 131 26.85 22.78 19.77
C ALA A 131 28.26 23.40 19.63
N VAL A 132 28.43 24.37 18.72
CA VAL A 132 29.64 25.18 18.49
C VAL A 132 29.35 26.61 18.90
#